data_AF-A0A2T0MAT1-F1
#
_entry.id   AF-A0A2T0MAT1-F1
#
_cell.length_a   1.000
_cell.length_b   1.000
_cell.length_c   1.000
_cell.angle_alpha   90.00
_cell.angle_beta   90.00
_cell.angle_gamma   90.00
#
_symmetry.space_group_name_H-M   'P 1'
#
loop_
_entity.id
_entity.type
_entity.pdbx_description
1 polymer ?
#
loop_
_entity_poly.entity_id
_entity_poly.type
_entity_poly.pdbx_seq_one_letter_code
_entity_poly.pdbx_strand_id
1 'polypeptide(L)'
;MLFWKTENKIEPKREFYSKIEEYYVGIADEHIPTDLLYEIISKVTDHIYSNYKGAWKKYPKSRKRYSTLKMEDIEHPFIQYLITDFLEEKNIPKYKYFLKVLFKMNDSEFEEYRKRKNWYETQ
;
A
#
# COMPACT_ATOMS: atom_id res chain seq x y z
N MET A 1 26.18 -5.17 -31.01
CA MET A 1 25.51 -4.52 -29.87
C MET A 1 25.28 -5.54 -28.78
N LEU A 2 26.16 -5.62 -27.77
CA LEU A 2 25.85 -6.36 -26.55
C LEU A 2 24.91 -5.49 -25.73
N PHE A 3 23.60 -5.69 -25.85
CA PHE A 3 22.67 -5.23 -24.82
C PHE A 3 22.85 -6.18 -23.63
N TRP A 4 23.63 -5.73 -22.67
CA TRP A 4 23.76 -6.36 -21.36
C TRP A 4 22.36 -6.62 -20.83
N LYS A 5 21.99 -7.90 -20.76
CA LYS A 5 20.83 -8.38 -20.02
C LYS A 5 21.08 -8.07 -18.55
N THR A 6 20.79 -6.85 -18.13
CA THR A 6 20.37 -6.67 -16.74
C THR A 6 19.07 -7.43 -16.63
N GLU A 7 19.14 -8.64 -16.07
CA GLU A 7 17.98 -9.29 -15.49
C GLU A 7 17.49 -8.37 -14.38
N ASN A 8 16.75 -7.34 -14.76
CA ASN A 8 16.01 -6.49 -13.84
C ASN A 8 14.94 -7.39 -13.24
N LYS A 9 15.30 -8.29 -12.33
CA LYS A 9 14.38 -9.17 -11.64
C LYS A 9 13.63 -8.32 -10.63
N ILE A 10 12.37 -8.66 -10.38
CA ILE A 10 11.61 -8.02 -9.31
C ILE A 10 12.19 -8.53 -7.98
N GLU A 11 12.42 -7.62 -7.04
CA GLU A 11 12.78 -7.97 -5.67
C GLU A 11 11.79 -9.00 -5.12
N PRO A 12 12.25 -9.98 -4.31
CA PRO A 12 11.36 -10.95 -3.71
C PRO A 12 10.20 -10.27 -2.96
N LYS A 13 9.00 -10.85 -3.02
CA LYS A 13 7.82 -10.34 -2.28
C LYS A 13 8.08 -10.19 -0.77
N ARG A 14 8.96 -11.03 -0.20
CA ARG A 14 9.39 -10.91 1.21
C ARG A 14 10.08 -9.58 1.48
N GLU A 15 10.88 -9.05 0.56
CA GLU A 15 11.52 -7.75 0.70
C GLU A 15 10.50 -6.61 0.65
N PHE A 16 9.47 -6.74 -0.19
CA PHE A 16 8.34 -5.80 -0.19
C PHE A 16 7.63 -5.84 1.16
N TYR A 17 7.32 -7.04 1.65
CA TYR A 17 6.66 -7.23 2.94
C TYR A 17 7.44 -6.56 4.07
N SER A 18 8.75 -6.85 4.20
CA SER A 18 9.56 -6.28 5.28
C SER A 18 9.62 -4.76 5.26
N LYS A 19 9.71 -4.12 4.08
CA LYS A 19 9.67 -2.66 3.94
C LYS A 19 8.30 -2.07 4.33
N ILE A 20 7.22 -2.73 3.93
CA ILE A 20 5.85 -2.29 4.24
C ILE A 20 5.53 -2.51 5.73
N GLU A 21 6.01 -3.61 6.30
CA GLU A 21 5.91 -3.94 7.71
C GLU A 21 6.60 -2.88 8.56
N GLU A 22 7.87 -2.57 8.27
CA GLU A 22 8.64 -1.53 8.97
C GLU A 22 7.89 -0.18 8.95
N TYR A 23 7.34 0.19 7.78
CA TYR A 23 6.55 1.41 7.62
C TYR A 23 5.30 1.42 8.51
N TYR A 24 4.45 0.40 8.43
CA TYR A 24 3.18 0.40 9.17
C TYR A 24 3.32 0.12 10.65
N VAL A 25 4.27 -0.71 11.06
CA VAL A 25 4.59 -0.94 12.49
C VAL A 25 5.06 0.37 13.13
N GLY A 26 5.93 1.13 12.46
CA GLY A 26 6.39 2.43 12.95
C GLY A 26 5.29 3.50 13.05
N ILE A 27 4.19 3.37 12.29
CA ILE A 27 3.06 4.31 12.33
C ILE A 27 1.99 3.89 13.34
N ALA A 28 1.73 2.58 13.44
CA ALA A 28 0.66 2.06 14.28
C ALA A 28 0.91 2.34 15.77
N ASP A 29 2.18 2.32 16.21
CA ASP A 29 2.60 2.65 17.58
C ASP A 29 1.70 1.97 18.65
N GLU A 30 1.45 0.67 18.47
CA GLU A 30 0.57 -0.18 19.31
C GLU A 30 -0.92 0.20 19.37
N HIS A 31 -1.38 1.22 18.64
CA HIS A 31 -2.79 1.64 18.60
C HIS A 31 -3.70 0.68 17.79
N ILE A 32 -3.11 -0.22 17.01
CA ILE A 32 -3.81 -1.14 16.12
C ILE A 32 -3.50 -2.57 16.57
N PRO A 33 -4.52 -3.44 16.74
CA PRO A 33 -4.29 -4.83 17.08
C PRO A 33 -3.31 -5.49 16.11
N THR A 34 -2.29 -6.15 16.65
CA THR A 34 -1.18 -6.72 15.88
C THR A 34 -1.64 -7.62 14.74
N ASP A 35 -2.62 -8.50 14.98
CA ASP A 35 -3.17 -9.37 13.95
C ASP A 35 -3.80 -8.58 12.79
N LEU A 36 -4.56 -7.53 13.12
CA LEU A 36 -5.18 -6.66 12.12
C LEU A 36 -4.11 -5.90 11.32
N LEU A 37 -3.07 -5.41 11.99
CA LEU A 37 -1.95 -4.72 11.35
C LEU A 37 -1.24 -5.62 10.36
N TYR A 38 -0.96 -6.88 10.71
CA TYR A 38 -0.33 -7.84 9.81
C TYR A 38 -1.20 -8.24 8.63
N GLU A 39 -2.52 -8.31 8.82
CA GLU A 39 -3.44 -8.51 7.71
C GLU A 39 -3.43 -7.33 6.73
N ILE A 40 -3.41 -6.08 7.24
CA ILE A 40 -3.26 -4.87 6.42
C ILE A 40 -1.96 -4.92 5.63
N ILE A 41 -0.83 -5.19 6.30
CA ILE A 41 0.50 -5.29 5.67
C ILE A 41 0.48 -6.34 4.57
N SER A 42 -0.11 -7.52 4.81
CA SER A 42 -0.22 -8.57 3.81
C SER A 42 -1.06 -8.12 2.61
N LYS A 43 -2.22 -7.49 2.84
CA LYS A 43 -3.11 -6.98 1.78
C LYS A 43 -2.40 -5.94 0.90
N VAL A 44 -1.72 -4.99 1.52
CA VAL A 44 -0.97 -3.93 0.81
C VAL A 44 0.19 -4.53 0.03
N THR A 45 0.95 -5.45 0.64
CA THR A 45 2.05 -6.16 -0.01
C THR A 45 1.58 -6.91 -1.25
N ASP A 46 0.47 -7.65 -1.14
CA ASP A 46 -0.10 -8.43 -2.24
C ASP A 46 -0.50 -7.53 -3.41
N HIS A 47 -1.18 -6.43 -3.10
CA HIS A 47 -1.63 -5.47 -4.09
C HIS A 47 -0.45 -4.79 -4.80
N ILE A 48 0.49 -4.22 -4.05
CA ILE A 48 1.65 -3.52 -4.62
C ILE A 48 2.52 -4.48 -5.43
N TYR A 49 2.82 -5.66 -4.88
CA TYR A 49 3.65 -6.65 -5.58
C TYR A 49 2.98 -7.12 -6.88
N SER A 50 1.67 -7.34 -6.87
CA SER A 50 0.91 -7.69 -8.07
C SER A 50 0.97 -6.60 -9.13
N ASN A 51 0.78 -5.33 -8.72
CA ASN A 51 0.86 -4.17 -9.62
C ASN A 51 2.26 -4.03 -10.23
N TYR A 52 3.29 -4.14 -9.41
CA TYR A 52 4.69 -4.11 -9.85
C TYR A 52 4.99 -5.24 -10.84
N LYS A 53 4.55 -6.46 -10.54
CA LYS A 53 4.70 -7.62 -11.43
C LYS A 53 3.95 -7.44 -12.75
N GLY A 54 2.75 -6.88 -12.72
CA GLY A 54 1.97 -6.53 -13.91
C GLY A 54 2.67 -5.48 -14.77
N ALA A 55 3.10 -4.39 -14.15
CA ALA A 55 3.79 -3.29 -14.83
C ALA A 55 5.15 -3.72 -15.41
N TRP A 56 5.92 -4.51 -14.68
CA TRP A 56 7.19 -5.09 -15.14
C TRP A 56 7.02 -5.95 -16.40
N LYS A 57 5.94 -6.74 -16.46
CA LYS A 57 5.60 -7.54 -17.64
C LYS A 57 5.16 -6.66 -18.81
N LYS A 58 4.30 -5.67 -18.54
CA LYS A 58 3.69 -4.79 -19.54
C LYS A 58 4.68 -3.79 -20.16
N TYR A 59 5.66 -3.32 -19.38
CA TYR A 59 6.56 -2.22 -19.77
C TYR A 59 8.04 -2.64 -19.72
N PRO A 60 8.58 -3.30 -20.78
CA PRO A 60 9.97 -3.76 -20.81
C PRO A 60 11.01 -2.66 -20.59
N LYS A 61 10.76 -1.45 -21.12
CA LYS A 61 11.65 -0.28 -20.96
C LYS A 61 11.72 0.25 -19.53
N SER A 62 10.72 -0.07 -18.70
CA SER A 62 10.59 0.41 -17.32
C SER A 62 10.84 -0.69 -16.29
N ARG A 63 11.36 -1.86 -16.68
CA ARG A 63 11.62 -2.99 -15.77
C ARG A 63 12.45 -2.60 -14.56
N LYS A 64 13.48 -1.76 -14.74
CA LYS A 64 14.31 -1.24 -13.65
C LYS A 64 13.48 -0.47 -12.60
N ARG A 65 12.46 0.31 -13.00
CA ARG A 65 11.58 1.03 -12.07
C ARG A 65 10.71 0.07 -11.26
N TYR A 66 10.17 -0.95 -11.91
CA TYR A 66 9.27 -1.92 -11.27
C TYR A 66 10.00 -3.12 -10.65
N SER A 67 11.32 -3.05 -10.55
CA SER A 67 12.14 -4.08 -9.90
C SER A 67 12.23 -3.91 -8.39
N THR A 68 12.13 -2.67 -7.89
CA THR A 68 12.36 -2.35 -6.48
C THR A 68 11.21 -1.50 -5.96
N LEU A 69 10.65 -1.90 -4.82
CA LEU A 69 9.60 -1.13 -4.14
C LEU A 69 10.08 0.29 -3.84
N LYS A 70 9.23 1.25 -4.14
CA LYS A 70 9.37 2.65 -3.76
C LYS A 70 8.37 2.99 -2.67
N MET A 71 8.86 3.59 -1.59
CA MET A 71 8.04 3.89 -0.41
C MET A 71 6.96 4.92 -0.72
N GLU A 72 7.20 5.80 -1.68
CA GLU A 72 6.19 6.77 -2.16
C GLU A 72 4.95 6.08 -2.75
N ASP A 73 5.10 4.86 -3.27
CA ASP A 73 3.99 4.09 -3.83
C ASP A 73 3.11 3.47 -2.72
N ILE A 74 3.59 3.38 -1.47
CA ILE A 74 2.80 2.94 -0.29
C ILE A 74 1.90 4.08 0.20
N GLU A 75 2.37 5.32 0.11
CA GLU A 75 1.62 6.52 0.52
C GLU A 75 0.58 6.96 -0.53
N HIS A 76 0.52 6.28 -1.67
CA HIS A 76 -0.39 6.61 -2.75
C HIS A 76 -1.87 6.52 -2.30
N PRO A 77 -2.76 7.47 -2.69
CA PRO A 77 -4.17 7.46 -2.28
C PRO A 77 -4.92 6.14 -2.54
N PHE A 78 -4.58 5.43 -3.62
CA PHE A 78 -5.17 4.10 -3.89
C PHE A 78 -4.84 3.04 -2.84
N ILE A 79 -3.68 3.11 -2.19
CA ILE A 79 -3.35 2.22 -1.08
C ILE A 79 -4.20 2.59 0.15
N GLN A 80 -4.42 3.89 0.39
CA GLN A 80 -5.31 4.35 1.46
C GLN A 80 -6.75 3.85 1.24
N TYR A 81 -7.23 3.93 -0.01
CA TYR A 81 -8.55 3.43 -0.38
C TYR A 81 -8.64 1.91 -0.20
N LEU A 82 -7.65 1.15 -0.68
CA LEU A 82 -7.56 -0.30 -0.49
C LEU A 82 -7.65 -0.71 0.99
N ILE A 83 -6.94 0.00 1.87
CA ILE A 83 -6.96 -0.28 3.32
C ILE A 83 -8.34 0.07 3.90
N THR A 84 -8.93 1.18 3.46
CA THR A 84 -10.26 1.60 3.92
C THR A 84 -11.32 0.58 3.54
N ASP A 85 -11.35 0.17 2.27
CA ASP A 85 -12.29 -0.83 1.76
C ASP A 85 -12.10 -2.15 2.52
N PHE A 86 -10.86 -2.58 2.73
CA PHE A 86 -10.57 -3.78 3.49
C PHE A 86 -11.11 -3.73 4.94
N LEU A 87 -10.94 -2.61 5.65
CA LEU A 87 -11.43 -2.46 7.02
C LEU A 87 -12.95 -2.33 7.09
N GLU A 88 -13.57 -1.67 6.10
CA GLU A 88 -15.02 -1.52 5.97
C GLU A 88 -15.67 -2.87 5.65
N GLU A 89 -15.15 -3.62 4.67
CA GLU A 89 -15.62 -4.97 4.30
C GLU A 89 -15.54 -5.95 5.48
N LYS A 90 -14.47 -5.85 6.28
CA LYS A 90 -14.28 -6.68 7.47
C LYS A 90 -15.13 -6.23 8.67
N ASN A 91 -15.89 -5.15 8.54
CA ASN A 91 -16.74 -4.58 9.59
C ASN A 91 -15.99 -4.30 10.89
N ILE A 92 -14.75 -3.79 10.77
CA ILE A 92 -13.90 -3.56 11.94
C ILE A 92 -14.48 -2.43 12.81
N PRO A 93 -14.77 -2.69 14.10
CA PRO A 93 -15.14 -1.62 15.03
C PRO A 93 -14.00 -0.60 15.12
N LYS A 94 -14.35 0.68 15.19
CA LYS A 94 -13.37 1.79 15.28
C LYS A 94 -12.44 1.91 14.07
N TYR A 95 -12.76 1.32 12.90
CA TYR A 95 -11.89 1.43 11.72
C TYR A 95 -11.50 2.87 11.37
N LYS A 96 -12.40 3.85 11.54
CA LYS A 96 -12.10 5.28 11.35
C LYS A 96 -10.92 5.76 12.19
N TYR A 97 -10.84 5.31 13.45
CA TYR A 97 -9.72 5.64 14.32
C TYR A 97 -8.42 5.02 13.78
N PHE A 98 -8.45 3.75 13.38
CA PHE A 98 -7.28 3.09 12.78
C PHE A 98 -6.82 3.77 11.49
N LEU A 99 -7.74 4.18 10.62
CA LEU A 99 -7.39 4.92 9.39
C LEU A 99 -6.72 6.25 9.70
N LYS A 100 -7.23 7.01 10.68
CA LYS A 100 -6.59 8.25 11.12
C LYS A 100 -5.16 8.03 11.63
N VAL A 101 -4.94 6.97 12.41
CA VAL A 101 -3.59 6.59 12.86
C VAL A 101 -2.70 6.22 11.66
N LEU A 102 -3.13 5.27 10.82
CA LEU A 102 -2.37 4.75 9.69
C LEU A 102 -2.01 5.83 8.67
N PHE A 103 -2.90 6.79 8.46
CA PHE A 103 -2.72 7.86 7.47
C PHE A 103 -2.21 9.15 8.09
N LYS A 104 -1.93 9.17 9.39
CA LYS A 104 -1.46 10.35 10.14
C LYS A 104 -2.37 11.56 9.96
N MET A 105 -3.69 11.33 10.00
CA MET A 105 -4.71 12.34 9.75
C MET A 105 -5.42 12.76 11.03
N ASN A 106 -5.71 14.05 11.14
CA ASN A 106 -6.69 14.57 12.09
C ASN A 106 -8.13 14.43 11.55
N ASP A 107 -9.13 14.86 12.33
CA ASP A 107 -10.54 14.74 11.94
C ASP A 107 -10.91 15.53 10.67
N SER A 108 -10.35 16.73 10.50
CA SER A 108 -10.60 17.55 9.30
C SER A 108 -10.01 16.89 8.05
N GLU A 109 -8.76 16.44 8.14
CA GLU A 109 -8.07 15.73 7.06
C GLU A 109 -8.77 14.42 6.70
N PHE A 110 -9.31 13.71 7.70
CA PHE A 110 -10.07 12.49 7.48
C PHE A 110 -11.39 12.76 6.72
N GLU A 111 -12.10 13.83 7.02
CA GLU A 111 -13.31 14.18 6.30
C GLU A 111 -13.02 14.64 4.86
N GLU A 112 -11.93 15.35 4.62
CA GLU A 112 -11.46 15.66 3.26
C GLU A 112 -11.08 14.40 2.48
N TYR A 113 -10.35 13.49 3.10
CA TYR A 113 -10.03 12.18 2.56
C TYR A 113 -11.29 11.41 2.13
N ARG A 114 -12.33 11.38 2.98
CA ARG A 114 -13.59 10.71 2.67
C ARG A 114 -14.30 11.32 1.47
N LYS A 115 -14.35 12.65 1.38
CA LYS A 115 -14.92 13.34 0.21
C LYS A 115 -14.18 12.95 -1.08
N ARG A 116 -12.85 12.88 -1.01
CA ARG A 116 -12.00 12.51 -2.16
C ARG A 116 -12.19 11.06 -2.59
N LYS A 117 -12.32 10.12 -1.64
CA LYS A 117 -12.66 8.71 -1.90
C LYS A 117 -14.03 8.60 -2.56
N ASN A 118 -15.05 9.22 -1.96
CA ASN A 118 -16.42 9.19 -2.49
C ASN A 118 -16.52 9.79 -3.90
N TRP A 119 -15.81 10.90 -4.17
CA TRP A 119 -15.73 11.45 -5.52
C TRP A 119 -15.14 10.43 -6.49
N TYR A 120 -14.02 9.77 -6.14
CA TYR A 120 -13.41 8.75 -6.99
C TYR A 120 -14.33 7.56 -7.29
N GLU A 121 -15.16 7.13 -6.34
CA GLU A 121 -16.09 5.99 -6.49
C GLU A 121 -17.35 6.31 -7.30
N THR A 122 -17.70 7.59 -7.41
CA THR A 122 -18.94 8.06 -8.04
C THR A 122 -18.73 8.72 -9.41
N GLN A 123 -17.48 8.86 -9.86
CA GLN A 123 -17.14 9.22 -11.24
C GLN A 123 -17.12 7.97 -12.13
#